data_AF-A0A5P8WE17-F1
#
_entry.id   AF-A0A5P8WE17-F1
#
_cell.length_a   1.000
_cell.length_b   1.000
_cell.length_c   1.000
_cell.angle_alpha   90.00
_cell.angle_beta   90.00
_cell.angle_gamma   90.00
#
_symmetry.space_group_name_H-M   'P 1'
#
loop_
_entity.id
_entity.type
_entity.pdbx_description
1 polymer ?
#
loop_
_entity_poly.entity_id
_entity_poly.type
_entity_poly.pdbx_seq_one_letter_code
_entity_poly.pdbx_strand_id
1 'polypeptide(L)' 'MGILEPLLVRPLSEGDYELVAGERRYKAALMALLTEVPVVVRIMDDATTYQVRLVENLQREDLNPLERRSSRGD' A
#
# COMPACT_ATOMS: atom_id res chain seq x y z
N MET A 1 1.51 16.87 8.35
CA MET A 1 1.76 15.61 9.10
C MET A 1 2.15 14.55 8.09
N GLY A 2 3.24 13.82 8.34
CA GLY A 2 3.80 12.84 7.41
C GLY A 2 3.05 11.50 7.40
N ILE A 3 3.68 10.47 6.83
CA ILE A 3 3.14 9.11 6.87
C ILE A 3 3.34 8.51 8.28
N LEU A 4 2.26 8.01 8.89
CA LEU A 4 2.29 7.36 10.21
C LEU A 4 2.67 5.87 10.13
N GLU A 5 2.15 5.17 9.12
CA GLU A 5 2.44 3.75 8.90
C GLU A 5 3.44 3.57 7.75
N PRO A 6 4.56 2.88 7.99
CA PRO A 6 5.61 2.75 6.98
C PRO A 6 5.15 1.99 5.74
N LEU A 7 5.73 2.33 4.59
CA LEU A 7 5.56 1.59 3.34
C LEU A 7 6.35 0.27 3.43
N LEU A 8 5.82 -0.81 2.84
CA LEU A 8 6.57 -2.05 2.73
C LEU A 8 7.30 -2.05 1.39
N VAL A 9 8.63 -2.20 1.43
CA VAL A 9 9.46 -2.29 0.24
C VAL A 9 10.32 -3.55 0.27
N ARG A 10 10.73 -4.01 -0.92
CA ARG A 10 11.78 -5.03 -1.05
C ARG A 10 12.96 -4.47 -1.82
N PRO A 11 14.21 -4.87 -1.50
CA PRO A 11 15.37 -4.46 -2.27
C PRO A 11 15.32 -5.10 -3.67
N LEU A 12 15.70 -4.32 -4.67
CA LEU A 12 15.99 -4.78 -6.02
C LEU A 12 17.51 -4.80 -6.26
N SER A 13 17.91 -5.23 -7.45
CA SER A 13 19.27 -5.05 -7.94
C SER A 13 19.65 -3.56 -7.93
N GLU A 14 20.96 -3.28 -7.84
CA GLU A 14 21.52 -1.93 -7.99
C GLU A 14 21.13 -0.89 -6.92
N GLY A 15 20.57 -1.35 -5.79
CA GLY A 15 20.23 -0.48 -4.66
C GLY A 15 18.86 0.18 -4.76
N ASP A 16 18.08 -0.19 -5.78
CA ASP A 16 16.70 0.23 -5.92
C ASP A 16 15.76 -0.53 -4.97
N TYR A 17 14.55 0.00 -4.82
CA TYR A 17 13.51 -0.59 -3.99
C TYR A 17 12.21 -0.70 -4.76
N GLU A 18 11.54 -1.83 -4.62
CA GLU A 18 10.19 -2.02 -5.13
C GLU A 18 9.16 -1.83 -4.01
N LEU A 19 8.12 -1.03 -4.29
CA LEU A 19 6.99 -0.88 -3.39
C LEU A 19 6.11 -2.14 -3.40
N VAL A 20 6.02 -2.81 -2.26
CA VAL A 20 5.22 -4.04 -2.08
C VAL A 20 3.82 -3.71 -1.57
N ALA A 21 3.69 -2.80 -0.59
CA ALA A 21 2.41 -2.39 -0.02
C ALA A 21 2.39 -0.92 0.43
N GLY A 22 1.20 -0.30 0.40
CA GLY A 22 1.01 1.09 0.84
C GLY A 22 0.92 2.13 -0.28
N GLU A 23 0.56 1.74 -1.49
CA GLU A 23 0.46 2.61 -2.68
C GLU A 23 -0.35 3.89 -2.44
N ARG A 24 -1.47 3.82 -1.71
CA ARG A 24 -2.27 5.01 -1.38
C ARG A 24 -1.52 6.03 -0.52
N ARG A 25 -0.76 5.55 0.48
CA ARG A 25 0.09 6.39 1.34
C ARG A 25 1.24 6.97 0.55
N TYR A 26 1.84 6.19 -0.34
CA TYR A 26 2.87 6.68 -1.26
C TYR A 26 2.33 7.79 -2.18
N LYS A 27 1.17 7.59 -2.81
CA LYS A 27 0.51 8.63 -3.61
C LYS A 27 0.19 9.89 -2.78
N ALA A 28 -0.29 9.73 -1.55
CA ALA A 28 -0.54 10.85 -0.66
C ALA A 28 0.75 11.62 -0.30
N ALA A 29 1.86 10.92 -0.07
CA ALA A 29 3.17 11.54 0.15
C ALA A 29 3.65 12.32 -1.07
N LEU A 30 3.47 11.77 -2.28
CA LEU A 30 3.79 12.48 -3.52
C LEU A 30 2.96 13.77 -3.67
N MET A 31 1.64 13.70 -3.41
CA MET A 31 0.77 14.88 -3.44
C MET A 31 1.11 15.91 -2.36
N ALA A 32 1.64 15.44 -1.23
CA ALA A 32 2.12 16.29 -0.13
C ALA A 32 3.57 16.78 -0.32
N LEU A 33 4.21 16.47 -1.46
CA LEU A 33 5.60 16.82 -1.79
C LEU A 33 6.61 16.38 -0.72
N LEU A 34 6.36 15.23 -0.09
CA LEU A 34 7.30 14.67 0.87
C LEU A 34 8.55 14.17 0.14
N THR A 35 9.72 14.61 0.58
CA THR A 35 11.03 14.16 0.07
C THR A 35 11.46 12.83 0.65
N GLU A 36 10.88 12.45 1.79
CA GLU A 36 11.20 11.22 2.51
C GLU A 36 9.94 10.59 3.10
N VAL A 37 9.94 9.27 3.18
CA VAL A 37 8.85 8.47 3.74
C VAL A 37 9.41 7.34 4.58
N PRO A 38 8.75 6.98 5.70
CA PRO A 38 9.13 5.82 6.48
C PRO A 38 8.85 4.54 5.69
N VAL A 39 9.82 3.63 5.67
CA VAL A 39 9.72 2.33 4.98
C VAL A 39 10.20 1.19 5.87
N VAL A 40 9.62 0.02 5.67
CA VAL A 40 10.12 -1.26 6.19
C VAL A 40 10.64 -2.05 5.00
N VAL A 41 11.93 -2.38 5.04
CA VAL A 41 12.57 -3.20 4.00
C VAL A 41 12.45 -4.67 4.39
N ARG A 42 11.96 -5.51 3.47
CA ARG A 42 11.94 -6.97 3.63
C ARG A 42 12.48 -7.67 2.40
N ILE A 43 13.37 -8.64 2.62
CA ILE A 43 13.87 -9.52 1.57
C ILE A 43 12.78 -10.56 1.29
N MET A 44 12.32 -10.63 0.04
CA MET A 44 11.26 -11.53 -0.39
C MET A 44 11.42 -11.85 -1.88
N ASP A 45 11.18 -13.11 -2.24
CA ASP A 45 11.16 -13.53 -3.64
C ASP A 45 9.90 -13.03 -4.36
N ASP A 46 9.86 -13.24 -5.67
CA ASP A 46 8.75 -12.78 -6.51
C ASP A 46 7.42 -13.43 -6.14
N ALA A 47 7.45 -14.72 -5.78
CA ALA A 47 6.25 -15.45 -5.37
C ALA A 47 5.66 -14.86 -4.08
N THR A 48 6.47 -14.64 -3.07
CA THR A 48 6.08 -14.05 -1.79
C THR A 48 5.60 -12.61 -1.99
N THR A 49 6.30 -11.84 -2.81
CA THR A 49 5.92 -10.46 -3.14
C THR A 49 4.54 -10.40 -3.78
N TYR A 50 4.29 -11.30 -4.72
CA TYR A 50 2.99 -11.43 -5.38
C TYR A 50 1.88 -11.79 -4.40
N GLN A 51 2.11 -12.76 -3.51
CA GLN A 51 1.16 -13.14 -2.46
C GLN A 51 0.83 -11.96 -1.53
N VAL A 52 1.83 -11.21 -1.08
CA VAL A 52 1.62 -10.04 -0.21
C VAL A 52 0.79 -8.96 -0.91
N ARG A 53 1.10 -8.68 -2.19
CA ARG A 53 0.31 -7.74 -3.00
C ARG A 53 -1.13 -8.19 -3.17
N LEU A 54 -1.36 -9.48 -3.37
CA LEU A 54 -2.71 -10.03 -3.49
C LEU A 54 -3.49 -9.84 -2.18
N VAL A 55 -2.88 -10.16 -1.04
CA VAL A 55 -3.49 -9.97 0.28
C VAL A 55 -3.80 -8.49 0.54
N GLU A 56 -2.90 -7.57 0.21
CA GLU A 56 -3.15 -6.13 0.37
C GLU A 56 -4.30 -5.64 -0.50
N ASN A 57 -4.38 -6.10 -1.75
CA ASN A 57 -5.48 -5.77 -2.65
C ASN A 57 -6.81 -6.34 -2.14
N LEU A 58 -6.86 -7.59 -1.66
CA LEU A 58 -8.07 -8.18 -1.08
C LEU A 58 -8.52 -7.43 0.19
N GLN A 59 -7.57 -7.03 1.04
CA GLN A 59 -7.87 -6.18 2.19
C GLN A 59 -8.46 -4.82 1.75
N ARG A 60 -8.09 -4.26 0.59
CA ARG A 60 -8.73 -3.03 0.07
C ARG A 60 -10.18 -3.24 -0.36
N GLU A 61 -10.48 -4.37 -0.99
CA GLU A 61 -11.84 -4.66 -1.45
C GLU A 61 -12.81 -4.88 -0.27
N ASP A 62 -12.34 -5.53 0.80
CA ASP A 62 -13.12 -5.73 2.02
C ASP A 62 -13.26 -4.42 2.84
N LEU A 63 -12.21 -3.58 2.85
CA LEU A 63 -12.19 -2.26 3.49
C LEU A 63 -12.83 -1.14 2.66
N ASN A 64 -13.69 -1.48 1.69
CA ASN A 64 -14.59 -0.53 1.04
C ASN A 64 -16.06 -0.79 1.46
N PRO A 65 -16.45 -0.74 2.75
CA PRO A 65 -17.74 -1.24 3.24
C PRO A 65 -18.85 -0.17 3.16
N LEU A 66 -18.64 0.94 2.43
CA LEU A 66 -19.58 2.06 2.41
C LEU A 66 -20.51 2.12 1.19
N GLU A 67 -20.47 1.16 0.28
CA GLU A 67 -21.42 1.12 -0.84
C GLU A 67 -22.64 0.21 -0.60
N ARG A 68 -23.25 0.30 0.59
CA ARG A 68 -24.66 -0.06 0.76
C ARG A 68 -25.48 1.21 0.89
N ARG A 69 -25.78 1.80 -0.26
CA ARG A 69 -26.80 2.83 -0.40
C ARG A 69 -28.08 2.32 0.27
N SER A 70 -28.53 3.04 1.27
CA SER A 70 -29.84 2.87 1.89
C SER A 70 -30.93 3.09 0.85
N SER A 71 -31.31 2.06 0.11
CA SER A 71 -32.62 1.99 -0.54
C SER A 71 -33.60 1.53 0.52
N ARG A 72 -34.03 2.47 1.37
CA ARG A 72 -35.26 2.32 2.14
C ARG A 72 -36.38 2.40 1.10
N GLY A 73 -37.10 1.30 0.93
CA GLY A 73 -38.23 1.20 0.02
C GLY A 73 -39.28 2.25 0.34
N ASP A 74 -39.86 2.77 -0.73
CA ASP A 74 -41.23 3.28 -0.79
C ASP A 74 -42.20 2.13 -0.46
#